data_AF-A0A6L3VC18-F1
#
_entry.id   AF-A0A6L3VC18-F1
#
_cell.length_a   1.000
_cell.length_b   1.000
_cell.length_c   1.000
_cell.angle_alpha   90.00
_cell.angle_beta   90.00
_cell.angle_gamma   90.00
#
_symmetry.space_group_name_H-M   'P 1'
#
loop_
_entity.id
_entity.type
_entity.pdbx_description
1 polymer ?
#
loop_
_entity_poly.entity_id
_entity_poly.type
_entity_poly.pdbx_seq_one_letter_code
_entity_poly.pdbx_strand_id
1 'polypeptide(L)'
;MHAQPKYFTCSTSGQVADPEADPAVLRGALGAERAAPAAGAVPDPFAEDAPHTPHWFKTAVFYEVSVRGFCDSNNDGYGDLRGLISKLDHLEWLGVDCLWLLPIYQSPLKDGGYDIANYTEILPDFGELGDFVELIEEAHARGIRVIADLVMNHTSDKHPWFQASRTDPDGPFGDFYMWNDTDDKYPDARIIFVDTESSNWT
;
A
#
# COMPACT_ATOMS: atom_id res chain seq x y z
N MET A 1 19.64 2.77 -37.64
CA MET A 1 19.34 1.63 -36.73
C MET A 1 17.94 1.87 -36.19
N HIS A 2 16.98 1.06 -36.62
CA HIS A 2 15.61 1.10 -36.11
C HIS A 2 15.61 0.53 -34.69
N ALA A 3 15.24 1.35 -33.70
CA ALA A 3 14.86 0.84 -32.39
C ALA A 3 13.57 0.04 -32.57
N GLN A 4 13.66 -1.29 -32.47
CA GLN A 4 12.49 -2.17 -32.46
C GLN A 4 11.75 -2.00 -31.12
N PRO A 5 10.42 -2.16 -31.08
CA PRO A 5 9.67 -2.06 -29.84
C PRO A 5 10.10 -3.19 -28.91
N LYS A 6 10.70 -2.82 -27.77
CA LYS A 6 11.00 -3.75 -26.69
C LYS A 6 9.76 -3.86 -25.80
N TYR A 7 9.37 -5.09 -25.51
CA TYR A 7 8.14 -5.37 -24.81
C TYR A 7 8.36 -5.37 -23.27
N PHE A 8 7.43 -4.79 -22.50
CA PHE A 8 7.46 -4.56 -21.04
C PHE A 8 6.38 -5.39 -20.31
N THR A 9 6.35 -5.35 -18.98
CA THR A 9 5.20 -5.75 -18.16
C THR A 9 4.78 -4.58 -17.29
N CYS A 10 3.74 -3.84 -17.71
CA CYS A 10 2.99 -2.96 -16.82
C CYS A 10 1.60 -3.54 -16.67
N SER A 11 1.24 -4.07 -15.50
CA SER A 11 -0.17 -4.28 -15.18
C SER A 11 -0.84 -2.91 -15.19
N THR A 12 -1.81 -2.69 -16.07
CA THR A 12 -2.71 -1.53 -15.99
C THR A 12 -4.11 -2.06 -15.77
N SER A 13 -4.57 -2.08 -14.52
CA SER A 13 -5.93 -2.50 -14.19
C SER A 13 -6.89 -1.31 -14.31
N GLY A 14 -7.81 -1.39 -15.27
CA GLY A 14 -9.00 -0.55 -15.30
C GLY A 14 -10.10 -1.26 -14.53
N GLN A 15 -10.54 -0.69 -13.40
CA GLN A 15 -11.64 -1.25 -12.62
C GLN A 15 -13.00 -0.83 -13.21
N VAL A 16 -13.87 -1.81 -13.45
CA VAL A 16 -15.32 -1.65 -13.60
C VAL A 16 -15.94 -2.13 -12.29
N ALA A 17 -16.76 -1.28 -11.67
CA ALA A 17 -17.52 -1.62 -10.46
C ALA A 17 -18.78 -2.42 -10.80
N ASP A 18 -19.09 -3.44 -10.00
CA ASP A 18 -20.38 -4.14 -10.00
C ASP A 18 -20.93 -4.16 -8.54
N PRO A 19 -22.21 -3.84 -8.29
CA PRO A 19 -22.75 -3.67 -6.95
C PRO A 19 -23.53 -4.90 -6.46
N GLU A 20 -23.49 -5.13 -5.15
CA GLU A 20 -24.62 -5.41 -4.25
C GLU A 20 -24.22 -6.35 -3.09
N ALA A 21 -24.42 -5.88 -1.86
CA ALA A 21 -24.52 -6.72 -0.68
C ALA A 21 -25.79 -6.34 0.10
N ASP A 22 -26.54 -7.38 0.49
CA ASP A 22 -27.88 -7.35 1.07
C ASP A 22 -27.91 -6.75 2.50
N PRO A 23 -28.73 -5.71 2.77
CA PRO A 23 -28.76 -4.99 4.05
C PRO A 23 -29.46 -5.72 5.23
N ALA A 24 -29.89 -6.99 5.10
CA ALA A 24 -30.71 -7.65 6.12
C ALA A 24 -29.95 -8.35 7.28
N VAL A 25 -28.61 -8.48 7.22
CA VAL A 25 -27.85 -9.31 8.20
C VAL A 25 -27.42 -8.54 9.47
N LEU A 26 -27.56 -7.21 9.52
CA LEU A 26 -26.92 -6.38 10.56
C LEU A 26 -27.76 -6.00 11.80
N ARG A 27 -28.96 -6.54 12.01
CA ARG A 27 -29.87 -6.05 13.08
C ARG A 27 -29.98 -6.89 14.37
N GLY A 28 -29.07 -7.84 14.62
CA GLY A 28 -29.25 -8.84 15.69
C GLY A 28 -28.55 -8.65 17.03
N ALA A 29 -27.60 -7.73 17.21
CA ALA A 29 -26.64 -7.84 18.33
C ALA A 29 -26.33 -6.55 19.11
N LEU A 30 -27.31 -5.67 19.30
CA LEU A 30 -27.16 -4.51 20.19
C LEU A 30 -27.79 -4.82 21.55
N GLY A 31 -26.98 -5.31 22.49
CA GLY A 31 -27.46 -5.63 23.84
C GLY A 31 -26.46 -6.30 24.77
N ALA A 32 -25.25 -5.76 24.88
CA ALA A 32 -24.40 -5.89 26.08
C ALA A 32 -23.19 -4.97 25.93
N GLU A 33 -23.09 -3.94 26.76
CA GLU A 33 -21.84 -3.20 26.96
C GLU A 33 -20.84 -4.17 27.59
N ARG A 34 -19.96 -4.73 26.76
CA ARG A 34 -18.85 -5.57 27.22
C ARG A 34 -17.65 -4.67 27.30
N ALA A 35 -17.33 -4.23 28.52
CA ALA A 35 -16.08 -3.52 28.79
C ALA A 35 -14.92 -4.36 28.21
N ALA A 36 -14.12 -3.73 27.36
CA ALA A 36 -12.91 -4.33 26.83
C ALA A 36 -12.04 -4.76 28.03
N PRO A 37 -11.53 -6.00 28.06
CA PRO A 37 -10.59 -6.38 29.11
C PRO A 37 -9.40 -5.44 28.98
N ALA A 38 -8.96 -4.87 30.11
CA ALA A 38 -7.69 -4.16 30.19
C ALA A 38 -6.57 -5.18 29.95
N ALA A 39 -6.28 -5.47 28.68
CA ALA A 39 -5.01 -6.03 28.28
C ALA A 39 -3.97 -5.03 28.77
N GLY A 40 -3.05 -5.46 29.64
CA GLY A 40 -1.96 -4.60 30.07
C GLY A 40 -1.31 -4.02 28.81
N ALA A 41 -1.26 -2.69 28.73
CA ALA A 41 -0.74 -1.97 27.59
C ALA A 41 0.52 -2.68 27.08
N VAL A 42 0.57 -2.98 25.79
CA VAL A 42 1.79 -3.48 25.16
C VAL A 42 2.90 -2.49 25.56
N PRO A 43 3.98 -2.96 26.20
CA PRO A 43 5.05 -2.06 26.63
C PRO A 43 5.46 -1.20 25.45
N ASP A 44 5.53 0.12 25.65
CA ASP A 44 6.00 1.06 24.64
C ASP A 44 7.33 0.52 24.09
N PRO A 45 7.35 0.01 22.85
CA PRO A 45 8.51 -0.64 22.29
C PRO A 45 9.53 0.36 21.74
N PHE A 46 9.18 1.65 21.79
CA PHE A 46 9.93 2.76 21.23
C PHE A 46 10.53 3.67 22.32
N ALA A 47 10.18 3.47 23.59
CA ALA A 47 10.91 4.09 24.69
C ALA A 47 12.38 3.61 24.67
N GLU A 48 13.33 4.57 24.71
CA GLU A 48 14.78 4.28 24.61
C GLU A 48 15.27 3.25 25.65
N ASP A 49 14.60 3.18 26.80
CA ASP A 49 14.93 2.27 27.91
C ASP A 49 14.05 1.02 27.98
N ALA A 50 13.08 0.85 27.06
CA ALA A 50 12.22 -0.31 27.05
C ALA A 50 12.97 -1.54 26.49
N PRO A 51 12.75 -2.74 27.07
CA PRO A 51 13.36 -3.95 26.56
C PRO A 51 12.88 -4.19 25.13
N HIS A 52 13.81 -4.23 24.17
CA HIS A 52 13.51 -4.60 22.78
C HIS A 52 12.70 -5.91 22.76
N THR A 53 11.54 -5.87 22.12
CA THR A 53 10.63 -7.01 21.99
C THR A 53 10.74 -7.58 20.57
N PRO A 54 11.79 -8.37 20.24
CA PRO A 54 12.06 -8.81 18.86
C PRO A 54 10.96 -9.72 18.25
N HIS A 55 9.98 -10.13 19.05
CA HIS A 55 8.89 -11.01 18.66
C HIS A 55 7.50 -10.39 18.85
N TRP A 56 7.41 -9.07 18.98
CA TRP A 56 6.14 -8.34 19.16
C TRP A 56 5.06 -8.75 18.14
N PHE A 57 5.46 -8.99 16.89
CA PHE A 57 4.57 -9.33 15.79
C PHE A 57 3.84 -10.68 15.99
N LYS A 58 4.35 -11.57 16.84
CA LYS A 58 3.71 -12.87 17.11
C LYS A 58 2.42 -12.76 17.90
N THR A 59 2.25 -11.66 18.63
CA THR A 59 1.09 -11.40 19.49
C THR A 59 0.28 -10.20 19.02
N ALA A 60 0.78 -9.45 18.04
CA ALA A 60 0.14 -8.25 17.54
C ALA A 60 -1.12 -8.55 16.72
N VAL A 61 -2.15 -7.74 16.91
CA VAL A 61 -3.29 -7.62 16.02
C VAL A 61 -2.97 -6.57 14.96
N PHE A 62 -2.88 -7.02 13.71
CA PHE A 62 -2.67 -6.15 12.55
C PHE A 62 -4.00 -5.62 12.03
N TYR A 63 -3.99 -4.37 11.58
CA TYR A 63 -5.10 -3.73 10.89
C TYR A 63 -4.63 -3.20 9.54
N GLU A 64 -5.08 -3.86 8.48
CA GLU A 64 -4.85 -3.43 7.10
C GLU A 64 -5.71 -2.19 6.80
N VAL A 65 -5.09 -1.13 6.29
CA VAL A 65 -5.79 0.12 5.99
C VAL A 65 -5.32 0.73 4.67
N SER A 66 -6.30 1.01 3.80
CA SER A 66 -6.14 1.89 2.65
C SER A 66 -6.39 3.34 3.09
N VAL A 67 -5.36 4.19 3.01
CA VAL A 67 -5.48 5.63 3.36
C VAL A 67 -6.63 6.27 2.59
N ARG A 68 -6.68 6.03 1.27
CA ARG A 68 -7.72 6.54 0.35
C ARG A 68 -9.15 6.22 0.79
N GLY A 69 -9.36 5.07 1.43
CA GLY A 69 -10.69 4.56 1.78
C GLY A 69 -11.10 4.80 3.23
N PHE A 70 -10.24 5.36 4.07
CA PHE A 70 -10.44 5.33 5.51
C PHE A 70 -11.12 6.58 6.08
N CYS A 71 -10.52 7.76 5.92
CA CYS A 71 -11.11 9.01 6.41
C CYS A 71 -10.56 10.20 5.61
N ASP A 72 -11.45 11.00 5.04
CA ASP A 72 -11.16 12.26 4.36
C ASP A 72 -11.18 13.41 5.37
N SER A 73 -10.10 14.18 5.47
CA SER A 73 -9.97 15.32 6.40
C SER A 73 -10.16 16.67 5.73
N ASN A 74 -10.06 16.74 4.39
CA ASN A 74 -10.03 17.98 3.63
C ASN A 74 -11.28 18.19 2.75
N ASN A 75 -12.16 17.18 2.67
CA ASN A 75 -13.38 17.10 1.88
C ASN A 75 -13.17 17.10 0.35
N ASP A 76 -12.06 16.53 -0.13
CA ASP A 76 -11.80 16.35 -1.56
C ASP A 76 -12.39 15.05 -2.15
N GLY A 77 -12.93 14.19 -1.29
CA GLY A 77 -13.56 12.92 -1.65
C GLY A 77 -12.65 11.69 -1.49
N TYR A 78 -11.40 11.87 -1.06
CA TYR A 78 -10.45 10.81 -0.79
C TYR A 78 -9.95 10.87 0.64
N GLY A 79 -9.71 9.69 1.23
CA GLY A 79 -9.04 9.61 2.51
C GLY A 79 -7.57 10.01 2.41
N ASP A 80 -7.07 10.63 3.48
CA ASP A 80 -5.72 11.19 3.56
C ASP A 80 -5.05 10.86 4.91
N LEU A 81 -3.73 11.12 5.02
CA LEU A 81 -2.94 10.76 6.20
C LEU A 81 -3.43 11.49 7.46
N ARG A 82 -3.86 12.75 7.35
CA ARG A 82 -4.41 13.50 8.50
C ARG A 82 -5.76 12.94 8.94
N GLY A 83 -6.56 12.49 8.00
CA GLY A 83 -7.79 11.76 8.25
C GLY A 83 -7.52 10.48 9.04
N LEU A 84 -6.52 9.69 8.64
CA LEU A 84 -6.09 8.51 9.40
C LEU A 84 -5.59 8.87 10.81
N ILE A 85 -4.76 9.91 10.94
CA ILE A 85 -4.29 10.42 12.24
C ILE A 85 -5.47 10.75 13.16
N SER A 86 -6.50 11.44 12.64
CA SER A 86 -7.70 11.82 13.40
C SER A 86 -8.53 10.64 13.95
N LYS A 87 -8.23 9.41 13.50
CA LYS A 87 -8.92 8.18 13.86
C LYS A 87 -8.03 7.21 14.64
N LEU A 88 -6.80 7.58 14.99
CA LEU A 88 -5.92 6.71 15.79
C LEU A 88 -6.53 6.36 17.16
N ASP A 89 -7.28 7.26 17.79
CA ASP A 89 -7.99 6.98 19.05
C ASP A 89 -9.05 5.87 18.88
N HIS A 90 -9.68 5.77 17.70
CA HIS A 90 -10.60 4.68 17.40
C HIS A 90 -9.86 3.35 17.24
N LEU A 91 -8.70 3.37 16.57
CA LEU A 91 -7.88 2.18 16.35
C LEU A 91 -7.23 1.67 17.65
N GLU A 92 -6.83 2.59 18.54
CA GLU A 92 -6.40 2.27 19.90
C GLU A 92 -7.54 1.65 20.71
N TRP A 93 -8.73 2.27 20.72
CA TRP A 93 -9.91 1.73 21.40
C TRP A 93 -10.29 0.32 20.90
N LEU A 94 -10.14 0.08 19.59
CA LEU A 94 -10.40 -1.22 18.97
C LEU A 94 -9.39 -2.30 19.45
N GLY A 95 -8.21 -1.89 19.93
CA GLY A 95 -7.15 -2.78 20.39
C GLY A 95 -6.19 -3.21 19.27
N VAL A 96 -5.95 -2.35 18.28
CA VAL A 96 -4.98 -2.60 17.21
C VAL A 96 -3.56 -2.36 17.73
N ASP A 97 -2.64 -3.30 17.44
CA ASP A 97 -1.23 -3.18 17.83
C ASP A 97 -0.33 -2.68 16.68
N CYS A 98 -0.76 -2.90 15.43
CA CYS A 98 0.00 -2.50 14.25
C CYS A 98 -0.91 -2.16 13.06
N LEU A 99 -0.69 -0.99 12.45
CA LEU A 99 -1.25 -0.62 11.16
C LEU A 99 -0.40 -1.19 10.04
N TRP A 100 -1.04 -1.83 9.07
CA TRP A 100 -0.46 -2.17 7.78
C TRP A 100 -1.05 -1.25 6.72
N LEU A 101 -0.24 -0.32 6.25
CA LEU A 101 -0.62 0.60 5.20
C LEU A 101 -0.43 -0.06 3.84
N LEU A 102 -1.49 -0.04 3.03
CA LEU A 102 -1.39 -0.24 1.58
C LEU A 102 -0.49 0.84 0.95
N PRO A 103 -0.05 0.70 -0.32
CA PRO A 103 0.89 1.65 -0.92
C PRO A 103 0.44 3.11 -0.82
N ILE A 104 1.30 3.94 -0.20
CA ILE A 104 1.09 5.39 -0.01
C ILE A 104 1.94 6.25 -0.96
N TYR A 105 2.72 5.62 -1.82
CA TYR A 105 3.72 6.27 -2.66
C TYR A 105 3.11 6.96 -3.89
N GLN A 106 3.84 7.91 -4.47
CA GLN A 106 3.50 8.50 -5.76
C GLN A 106 3.25 7.41 -6.81
N SER A 107 2.06 7.43 -7.41
CA SER A 107 1.60 6.43 -8.37
C SER A 107 0.54 7.05 -9.30
N PRO A 108 0.39 6.57 -10.56
CA PRO A 108 -0.76 6.91 -11.39
C PRO A 108 -2.03 6.12 -11.01
N LEU A 109 -1.95 5.25 -9.99
CA LEU A 109 -3.06 4.48 -9.41
C LEU A 109 -3.76 3.53 -10.38
N LYS A 110 -3.02 3.00 -11.37
CA LYS A 110 -3.59 2.02 -12.29
C LYS A 110 -3.69 0.63 -11.69
N ASP A 111 -3.12 0.40 -10.52
CA ASP A 111 -3.32 -0.82 -9.75
C ASP A 111 -3.45 -0.51 -8.25
N GLY A 112 -4.27 0.49 -7.93
CA GLY A 112 -4.53 0.88 -6.54
C GLY A 112 -3.32 1.41 -5.77
N GLY A 113 -2.25 1.79 -6.46
CA GLY A 113 -1.00 2.28 -5.86
C GLY A 113 0.15 1.27 -5.87
N TYR A 114 -0.10 0.00 -6.23
CA TYR A 114 0.97 -1.00 -6.38
C TYR A 114 1.89 -0.72 -7.58
N ASP A 115 1.44 0.08 -8.54
CA ASP A 115 2.23 0.64 -9.63
C ASP A 115 2.97 1.92 -9.16
N ILE A 116 4.06 1.76 -8.40
CA ILE A 116 4.84 2.87 -7.81
C ILE A 116 5.66 3.63 -8.86
N ALA A 117 5.51 4.96 -8.91
CA ALA A 117 6.27 5.86 -9.78
C ALA A 117 7.40 6.62 -9.06
N ASN A 118 7.34 6.75 -7.72
CA ASN A 118 8.44 7.25 -6.90
C ASN A 118 8.37 6.67 -5.48
N TYR A 119 9.38 5.90 -5.07
CA TYR A 119 9.43 5.23 -3.76
C TYR A 119 9.68 6.18 -2.58
N THR A 120 10.07 7.42 -2.80
CA THR A 120 10.44 8.37 -1.74
C THR A 120 9.45 9.52 -1.58
N GLU A 121 8.38 9.53 -2.36
CA GLU A 121 7.34 10.57 -2.32
C GLU A 121 5.99 9.95 -1.97
N ILE A 122 5.22 10.67 -1.15
CA ILE A 122 3.84 10.33 -0.83
C ILE A 122 2.94 10.76 -2.00
N LEU A 123 1.90 9.97 -2.29
CA LEU A 123 0.88 10.35 -3.26
C LEU A 123 0.21 11.68 -2.83
N PRO A 124 0.07 12.70 -3.69
CA PRO A 124 -0.37 14.02 -3.29
C PRO A 124 -1.79 14.04 -2.71
N ASP A 125 -2.66 13.15 -3.18
CA ASP A 125 -4.02 12.95 -2.63
C ASP A 125 -4.00 12.52 -1.15
N PHE A 126 -2.89 11.94 -0.66
CA PHE A 126 -2.76 11.48 0.73
C PHE A 126 -2.09 12.48 1.65
N GLY A 127 -1.44 13.51 1.11
CA GLY A 127 -0.68 14.51 1.87
C GLY A 127 0.81 14.53 1.50
N GLU A 128 1.64 14.96 2.44
CA GLU A 128 3.10 15.07 2.26
C GLU A 128 3.89 14.15 3.20
N LEU A 129 5.20 14.05 2.98
CA LEU A 129 6.08 13.23 3.82
C LEU A 129 6.02 13.64 5.30
N GLY A 130 5.80 14.92 5.58
CA GLY A 130 5.60 15.43 6.94
C GLY A 130 4.38 14.81 7.63
N ASP A 131 3.26 14.67 6.93
CA ASP A 131 2.06 14.04 7.49
C ASP A 131 2.30 12.55 7.78
N PHE A 132 3.14 11.87 6.98
CA PHE A 132 3.50 10.47 7.24
C PHE A 132 4.40 10.34 8.48
N VAL A 133 5.33 11.28 8.70
CA VAL A 133 6.11 11.35 9.94
C VAL A 133 5.20 11.56 11.14
N GLU A 134 4.25 12.50 11.04
CA GLU A 134 3.26 12.76 12.10
C GLU A 134 2.41 11.51 12.40
N LEU A 135 1.97 10.77 11.37
CA LEU A 135 1.26 9.50 11.56
C LEU A 135 2.07 8.50 12.37
N ILE A 136 3.36 8.34 12.07
CA ILE A 136 4.24 7.43 12.80
C ILE A 136 4.36 7.88 14.26
N GLU A 137 4.62 9.15 14.50
CA GLU A 137 4.78 9.71 15.85
C GLU A 137 3.50 9.53 16.68
N GLU A 138 2.35 9.89 16.13
CA GLU A 138 1.05 9.79 16.82
C GLU A 138 0.60 8.33 17.03
N ALA A 139 0.88 7.43 16.07
CA ALA A 139 0.62 6.00 16.24
C ALA A 139 1.51 5.42 17.35
N HIS A 140 2.81 5.71 17.32
CA HIS A 140 3.76 5.23 18.32
C HIS A 140 3.44 5.76 19.71
N ALA A 141 2.98 7.00 19.85
CA ALA A 141 2.51 7.56 21.12
C ALA A 141 1.34 6.78 21.75
N ARG A 142 0.58 6.03 20.94
CA ARG A 142 -0.51 5.15 21.35
C ARG A 142 -0.10 3.67 21.44
N GLY A 143 1.20 3.37 21.31
CA GLY A 143 1.72 2.00 21.28
C GLY A 143 1.40 1.23 20.00
N ILE A 144 0.87 1.91 18.97
CA ILE A 144 0.51 1.32 17.67
C ILE A 144 1.73 1.41 16.76
N ARG A 145 2.18 0.28 16.21
CA ARG A 145 3.25 0.26 15.20
C ARG A 145 2.72 0.52 13.81
N VAL A 146 3.59 0.96 12.90
CA VAL A 146 3.24 1.14 11.49
C VAL A 146 4.18 0.32 10.61
N ILE A 147 3.61 -0.48 9.71
CA ILE A 147 4.30 -1.07 8.57
C ILE A 147 3.65 -0.58 7.28
N ALA A 148 4.43 -0.51 6.20
CA ALA A 148 3.95 -0.12 4.89
C ALA A 148 4.30 -1.20 3.87
N ASP A 149 3.43 -1.37 2.87
CA ASP A 149 3.71 -2.23 1.74
C ASP A 149 4.97 -1.77 0.98
N LEU A 150 5.80 -2.73 0.57
CA LEU A 150 6.97 -2.47 -0.25
C LEU A 150 6.91 -3.34 -1.52
N VAL A 151 6.58 -2.70 -2.64
CA VAL A 151 6.50 -3.39 -3.94
C VAL A 151 7.89 -3.55 -4.52
N MET A 152 8.46 -4.74 -4.35
CA MET A 152 9.84 -5.04 -4.75
C MET A 152 9.98 -5.53 -6.20
N ASN A 153 8.96 -6.17 -6.74
CA ASN A 153 9.07 -6.91 -7.99
C ASN A 153 9.02 -6.01 -9.24
N HIS A 154 8.28 -4.91 -9.19
CA HIS A 154 7.99 -4.07 -10.35
C HIS A 154 7.80 -2.61 -9.93
N THR A 155 7.83 -1.71 -10.93
CA THR A 155 7.50 -0.29 -10.80
C THR A 155 6.43 0.08 -11.83
N SER A 156 5.83 1.26 -11.68
CA SER A 156 5.01 1.88 -12.73
C SER A 156 5.79 2.05 -14.03
N ASP A 157 5.10 2.00 -15.17
CA ASP A 157 5.65 2.46 -16.45
C ASP A 157 5.95 3.97 -16.45
N LYS A 158 5.46 4.73 -15.47
CA LYS A 158 5.79 6.15 -15.29
C LYS A 158 7.02 6.39 -14.43
N HIS A 159 7.60 5.34 -13.83
CA HIS A 159 8.80 5.47 -13.00
C HIS A 159 9.98 6.02 -13.83
N PRO A 160 10.77 6.99 -13.31
CA PRO A 160 11.92 7.55 -14.04
C PRO A 160 12.92 6.51 -14.53
N TRP A 161 13.16 5.45 -13.75
CA TRP A 161 14.00 4.32 -14.16
C TRP A 161 13.47 3.63 -15.40
N PHE A 162 12.16 3.37 -15.48
CA PHE A 162 11.55 2.74 -16.65
C PHE A 162 11.65 3.64 -17.88
N GLN A 163 11.34 4.93 -17.71
CA GLN A 163 11.46 5.92 -18.77
C GLN A 163 12.89 6.03 -19.29
N ALA A 164 13.90 6.02 -18.41
CA ALA A 164 15.30 6.02 -18.82
C ALA A 164 15.70 4.71 -19.53
N SER A 165 15.33 3.56 -18.96
CA SER A 165 15.61 2.22 -19.50
C SER A 165 15.09 2.04 -20.93
N ARG A 166 13.85 2.49 -21.18
CA ARG A 166 13.22 2.37 -22.51
C ARG A 166 13.80 3.31 -23.56
N THR A 167 14.32 4.47 -23.15
CA THR A 167 14.85 5.48 -24.09
C THR A 167 16.34 5.32 -24.37
N ASP A 168 17.10 4.82 -23.39
CA ASP A 168 18.54 4.63 -23.48
C ASP A 168 18.94 3.24 -22.96
N PRO A 169 18.85 2.20 -23.81
CA PRO A 169 19.16 0.84 -23.42
C PRO A 169 20.61 0.59 -23.02
N ASP A 170 21.55 1.44 -23.48
CA ASP A 170 22.96 1.35 -23.12
C ASP A 170 23.31 2.25 -21.92
N GLY A 171 22.32 2.98 -21.41
CA GLY A 171 22.42 3.87 -20.25
C GLY A 171 22.42 3.13 -18.91
N PRO A 172 22.57 3.87 -17.79
CA PRO A 172 22.72 3.28 -16.45
C PRO A 172 21.48 2.50 -15.97
N PHE A 173 20.32 2.73 -16.58
CA PHE A 173 19.06 2.04 -16.26
C PHE A 173 18.65 1.02 -17.33
N GLY A 174 19.47 0.78 -18.37
CA GLY A 174 19.14 -0.12 -19.48
C GLY A 174 18.70 -1.51 -19.01
N ASP A 175 19.44 -2.07 -18.05
CA ASP A 175 19.21 -3.42 -17.51
C ASP A 175 18.40 -3.44 -16.19
N PHE A 176 17.72 -2.35 -15.82
CA PHE A 176 16.84 -2.35 -14.64
C PHE A 176 15.56 -3.17 -14.85
N TYR A 177 15.17 -3.41 -16.10
CA TYR A 177 13.95 -4.13 -16.47
C TYR A 177 14.25 -5.31 -17.39
N MET A 178 13.29 -6.23 -17.47
CA MET A 178 13.39 -7.38 -18.34
C MET A 178 12.96 -7.00 -19.75
N TRP A 179 13.91 -7.00 -20.68
CA TRP A 179 13.65 -6.75 -22.10
C TRP A 179 13.85 -8.02 -22.91
N ASN A 180 13.02 -8.19 -23.94
CA ASN A 180 13.19 -9.22 -24.95
C ASN A 180 12.64 -8.72 -26.29
N ASP A 181 13.20 -9.21 -27.40
CA ASP A 181 12.75 -8.82 -28.75
C ASP A 181 11.44 -9.54 -29.15
N THR A 182 11.10 -10.63 -28.45
CA THR A 182 9.94 -11.49 -28.66
C THR A 182 9.17 -11.70 -27.35
N ASP A 183 7.96 -12.21 -27.41
CA ASP A 183 7.09 -12.51 -26.25
C ASP A 183 7.14 -13.99 -25.82
N ASP A 184 8.06 -14.78 -26.37
CA ASP A 184 8.13 -16.24 -26.23
C ASP A 184 8.94 -16.72 -25.00
N LYS A 185 9.55 -15.80 -24.27
CA LYS A 185 10.41 -16.13 -23.14
C LYS A 185 9.58 -16.46 -21.89
N TYR A 186 10.01 -17.47 -21.15
CA TYR A 186 9.32 -18.00 -19.95
C TYR A 186 7.87 -18.48 -20.20
N PRO A 187 7.63 -19.39 -21.16
CA PRO A 187 6.28 -19.84 -21.51
C PRO A 187 5.58 -20.62 -20.39
N ASP A 188 6.35 -21.20 -19.46
CA ASP A 188 5.80 -21.94 -18.31
C ASP A 188 5.34 -21.01 -17.17
N ALA A 189 5.63 -19.71 -17.25
CA ALA A 189 5.15 -18.73 -16.28
C ALA A 189 3.67 -18.43 -16.56
N ARG A 190 2.79 -18.75 -15.60
CA ARG A 190 1.36 -18.43 -15.71
C ARG A 190 1.12 -16.93 -15.81
N ILE A 191 0.08 -16.52 -16.53
CA ILE A 191 -0.45 -15.15 -16.47
C ILE A 191 -1.25 -15.02 -15.17
N ILE A 192 -0.98 -13.97 -14.38
CA ILE A 192 -1.67 -13.73 -13.10
C ILE A 192 -3.04 -13.10 -13.35
N PHE A 193 -3.11 -12.04 -14.16
CA PHE A 193 -4.33 -11.30 -14.46
C PHE A 193 -4.95 -11.74 -15.79
N VAL A 194 -5.42 -12.99 -15.87
CA VAL A 194 -5.90 -13.62 -17.12
C VAL A 194 -7.11 -12.93 -17.78
N ASP A 195 -7.88 -12.17 -17.00
CA ASP A 195 -9.05 -11.46 -17.51
C ASP A 195 -8.69 -10.10 -18.16
N THR A 196 -7.45 -9.63 -17.97
CA THR A 196 -6.96 -8.33 -18.47
C THR A 196 -5.79 -8.50 -19.42
N GLU A 197 -4.84 -9.37 -19.08
CA GLU A 197 -3.59 -9.55 -19.81
C GLU A 197 -3.60 -10.83 -20.65
N SER A 198 -3.22 -10.70 -21.92
CA SER A 198 -3.12 -11.83 -22.85
C SER A 198 -1.73 -12.48 -22.88
N SER A 199 -0.72 -11.80 -22.32
CA SER A 199 0.67 -12.23 -22.27
C SER A 199 1.37 -11.65 -21.05
N ASN A 200 2.48 -12.27 -20.64
CA ASN A 200 3.43 -11.72 -19.66
C ASN A 200 4.49 -10.82 -20.33
N TRP A 201 4.33 -10.44 -21.59
CA TRP A 201 5.17 -9.48 -22.32
C TRP A 201 4.25 -8.56 -23.15
N THR A 202 4.50 -7.24 -23.15
CA THR A 202 3.63 -6.23 -23.80
C THR A 202 4.33 -5.28 -24.72
#